data_AF-M0M7T8-F1
#
_entry.id   AF-M0M7T8-F1
#
_cell.length_a   1.000
_cell.length_b   1.000
_cell.length_c   1.000
_cell.angle_alpha   90.00
_cell.angle_beta   90.00
_cell.angle_gamma   90.00
#
_symmetry.space_group_name_H-M   'P 1'
#
loop_
_entity.id
_entity.type
_entity.pdbx_description
1 polymer ?
#
loop_
_entity_poly.entity_id
_entity_poly.type
_entity_poly.pdbx_seq_one_letter_code
_entity_poly.pdbx_strand_id
1 'polypeptide(L)' 'MPETCTNCRARAPSRQYHVHLSTAEVVEISLCEGCRYKFVTADWVDAVV' A
#
# COMPACT_ATOMS: atom_id res chain seq x y z
N MET A 1 -8.61 -5.57 13.38
CA MET A 1 -7.93 -4.79 12.31
C MET A 1 -6.55 -4.44 12.83
N PRO A 2 -5.47 -4.59 12.05
CA PRO A 2 -4.16 -4.12 12.50
C PRO A 2 -4.28 -2.61 12.79
N GLU A 3 -4.02 -2.21 14.04
CA GLU A 3 -4.09 -0.80 14.44
C GLU A 3 -2.92 0.03 13.86
N THR A 4 -1.95 -0.66 13.27
CA THR A 4 -0.67 -0.08 12.83
C THR A 4 -0.43 -0.43 11.36
N CYS A 5 -0.09 0.59 10.57
CA CYS A 5 0.32 0.41 9.18
C CYS A 5 1.68 -0.30 9.10
N THR A 6 1.79 -1.38 8.31
CA THR A 6 3.04 -2.13 8.18
C THR A 6 4.15 -1.30 7.55
N ASN A 7 3.80 -0.39 6.63
CA ASN A 7 4.76 0.43 5.91
C ASN A 7 5.34 1.58 6.75
N CYS A 8 4.49 2.41 7.35
CA CYS A 8 4.95 3.61 8.08
C CYS A 8 4.95 3.48 9.61
N ARG A 9 4.46 2.35 10.15
CA ARG A 9 4.28 2.11 11.59
C ARG A 9 3.40 3.13 12.32
N ALA A 10 2.67 3.96 11.60
CA ALA A 10 1.69 4.86 12.20
C ALA A 10 0.50 4.05 12.75
N ARG A 11 -0.03 4.47 13.90
CA ARG A 11 -1.24 3.92 14.48
C ARG A 11 -2.46 4.47 13.74
N ALA A 12 -2.75 3.89 12.59
CA ALA A 12 -3.82 4.29 11.68
C ALA A 12 -4.48 3.03 11.11
N PRO A 13 -5.79 3.07 10.80
CA PRO A 13 -6.48 1.95 10.18
C PRO A 13 -5.76 1.51 8.90
N SER A 14 -5.32 0.26 8.86
CA SER A 14 -4.73 -0.35 7.67
C SER A 14 -5.68 -1.36 7.04
N ARG A 15 -5.56 -1.50 5.72
CA ARG A 15 -6.24 -2.52 4.91
C ARG A 15 -5.20 -3.19 4.04
N GLN A 16 -5.48 -4.44 3.68
CA GLN A 16 -4.67 -5.19 2.73
C GLN A 16 -4.97 -4.70 1.32
N TYR A 17 -3.92 -4.47 0.54
CA TYR A 17 -4.00 -4.05 -0.86
C TYR A 17 -3.08 -4.90 -1.72
N HIS A 18 -3.48 -5.09 -2.98
CA HIS A 18 -2.64 -5.60 -4.05
C HIS A 18 -2.03 -4.44 -4.81
N VAL A 19 -0.71 -4.27 -4.69
CA VAL A 19 0.05 -3.26 -5.42
C VAL A 19 0.63 -3.91 -6.67
N HIS A 20 0.14 -3.49 -7.84
CA HIS A 20 0.64 -3.91 -9.14
C HIS A 20 1.82 -2.99 -9.51
N LEU A 21 3.00 -3.58 -9.64
CA LEU A 21 4.22 -2.88 -10.02
C LEU A 21 4.37 -2.88 -11.54
N SER A 22 5.06 -1.86 -12.06
CA SER A 22 5.37 -1.76 -13.50
C SER A 22 6.26 -2.90 -14.02
N THR A 23 6.84 -3.70 -13.12
CA THR A 23 7.55 -4.96 -13.41
C THR A 23 6.61 -6.15 -13.67
N ALA A 24 5.29 -5.92 -13.68
CA ALA A 24 4.25 -6.95 -13.68
C ALA A 24 4.22 -7.85 -12.42
N GLU A 25 4.95 -7.46 -11.37
CA GLU A 25 4.87 -8.10 -10.06
C GLU A 25 3.67 -7.57 -9.26
N VAL A 26 3.12 -8.42 -8.39
CA VAL A 26 2.04 -8.03 -7.47
C VAL A 26 2.49 -8.25 -6.04
N VAL A 27 2.44 -7.20 -5.24
CA VAL A 27 2.80 -7.24 -3.82
C VAL A 27 1.56 -7.05 -2.98
N GLU A 28 1.32 -7.98 -2.07
CA GLU A 28 0.25 -7.87 -1.08
C GLU A 28 0.80 -7.22 0.19
N ILE A 29 0.26 -6.04 0.54
CA ILE A 29 0.76 -5.25 1.68
C ILE A 29 -0.37 -4.57 2.43
N SER A 30 -0.24 -4.51 3.75
CA SER A 30 -1.18 -3.79 4.61
C SER A 30 -0.77 -2.32 4.75
N LEU A 31 -1.60 -1.41 4.21
CA LEU A 31 -1.33 0.03 4.15
C LEU A 31 -2.45 0.83 4.84
N CYS A 32 -2.09 1.92 5.50
CA CYS A 32 -3.03 3.00 5.82
C CYS A 32 -3.29 3.88 4.59
N GLU A 33 -4.33 4.70 4.61
CA GLU A 33 -4.69 5.57 3.47
C GLU A 33 -3.55 6.51 3.04
N GLY A 34 -2.79 7.06 4.00
CA GLY A 34 -1.65 7.92 3.69
C GLY A 34 -0.51 7.17 2.98
N CYS A 35 -0.28 5.91 3.33
CA CYS A 35 0.69 5.09 2.61
C CYS A 35 0.16 4.67 1.25
N ARG A 36 -1.11 4.24 1.16
CA ARG A 36 -1.76 3.92 -0.11
C ARG A 36 -1.61 5.05 -1.11
N TYR A 37 -1.86 6.29 -0.70
CA TYR A 37 -1.72 7.46 -1.57
C TYR A 37 -0.31 7.58 -2.16
N LYS A 38 0.74 7.35 -1.35
CA LYS A 38 2.13 7.39 -1.84
C LYS A 38 2.42 6.33 -2.90
N PHE A 39 1.86 5.13 -2.76
CA PHE A 39 1.99 4.07 -3.77
C PHE A 39 1.22 4.44 -5.04
N VAL A 40 -0.01 4.94 -4.94
CA VAL A 40 -0.81 5.35 -6.11
C VAL A 40 -0.12 6.44 -6.93
N THR A 41 0.67 7.31 -6.30
CA THR A 41 1.41 8.37 -6.98
C THR A 41 2.82 7.98 -7.42
N ALA A 42 3.27 6.76 -7.13
CA ALA A 42 4.59 6.31 -7.50
C ALA A 42 4.63 5.90 -8.97
N ASP A 43 5.69 6.29 -9.68
CA ASP A 43 5.90 6.01 -11.11
C ASP A 43 6.17 4.53 -11.41
N TRP A 44 6.61 3.77 -10.41
CA TRP A 44 6.84 2.32 -10.47
C TRP A 44 5.61 1.47 -10.08
N VAL A 45 4.46 2.11 -9.82
CA VAL A 45 3.19 1.44 -9.49
C VAL A 45 2.17 1.70 -10.59
N ASP A 46 1.61 0.63 -11.12
CA ASP A 46 0.56 0.70 -12.14
C ASP A 46 -0.84 0.81 -11.50
N ALA A 47 -1.08 0.09 -10.40
CA ALA A 47 -2.37 0.10 -9.70
C ALA A 47 -2.25 -0.33 -8.22
N VAL A 48 -3.24 0.10 -7.41
CA VAL A 48 -3.44 -0.35 -6.03
C VAL A 48 -4.90 -0.73 -5.85
N VAL A 49 -5.17 -2.03 -5.65
CA VAL A 49 -6.51 -2.62 -5.57
C VAL A 49 -6.79 -3.17 -4.17
#